data_AF-A0A2I1HT42-F1
#
_entry.id   AF-A0A2I1HT42-F1
#
_cell.length_a   1.000
_cell.length_b   1.000
_cell.length_c   1.000
_cell.angle_alpha   90.00
_cell.angle_beta   90.00
_cell.angle_gamma   90.00
#
_symmetry.space_group_name_H-M   'P 1'
#
loop_
_entity.id
_entity.type
_entity.pdbx_description
1 polymer ?
#
loop_
_entity_poly.entity_id
_entity_poly.type
_entity_poly.pdbx_seq_one_letter_code
_entity_poly.pdbx_strand_id
1 'polypeptide(L)'
;QPKKARRKMLPAPIEQLNEFNVANYLRDLPCGLSVGQAAHEIPKYRSGLIRAVKRTREKETNFVERQNNSADSDQTTAARCELYVGREPISAVIDSGAATSIITKSLMKQLGYQINQPSNMVIVTANGTRVRALGVI
;
A
#
# COMPACT_ATOMS: atom_id res chain seq x y z
N GLN A 1 -3.70 34.17 -67.49
CA GLN A 1 -3.81 33.03 -66.55
C GLN A 1 -3.80 33.56 -65.12
N PRO A 2 -4.75 33.20 -64.23
CA PRO A 2 -4.74 33.67 -62.86
C PRO A 2 -3.62 32.98 -62.07
N LYS A 3 -2.82 33.76 -61.33
CA LYS A 3 -1.73 33.24 -60.48
C LYS A 3 -2.34 32.43 -59.34
N LYS A 4 -1.93 31.16 -59.18
CA LYS A 4 -2.33 30.31 -58.04
C LYS A 4 -1.97 31.01 -56.73
N ALA A 5 -2.97 31.19 -55.86
CA ALA A 5 -2.79 31.77 -54.54
C ALA A 5 -1.79 30.91 -53.73
N ARG A 6 -0.73 31.55 -53.21
CA ARG A 6 0.25 30.89 -52.34
C ARG A 6 -0.47 30.44 -51.07
N ARG A 7 -0.45 29.13 -50.77
CA ARG A 7 -0.91 28.58 -49.49
C ARG A 7 -0.10 29.22 -48.36
N LYS A 8 -0.79 29.77 -47.35
CA LYS A 8 -0.13 30.27 -46.14
C LYS A 8 0.54 29.08 -45.44
N MET A 9 1.84 29.17 -45.19
CA MET A 9 2.56 28.17 -44.40
C MET A 9 2.11 28.29 -42.94
N LEU A 10 1.85 27.16 -42.30
CA LEU A 10 1.62 27.11 -40.86
C LEU A 10 2.95 27.29 -40.14
N PRO A 11 2.97 27.98 -38.98
CA PRO A 11 4.17 28.15 -38.20
C PRO A 11 4.73 26.81 -37.73
N ALA A 12 6.04 26.72 -37.59
CA ALA A 12 6.69 25.52 -37.09
C ALA A 12 6.33 25.29 -35.60
N PRO A 13 6.28 24.05 -35.10
CA PRO A 13 5.99 23.79 -33.68
C PRO A 13 6.93 24.52 -32.70
N ILE A 14 8.17 24.83 -33.11
CA ILE A 14 9.11 25.61 -32.30
C ILE A 14 8.76 27.11 -32.21
N GLU A 15 7.94 27.61 -33.13
CA GLU A 15 7.41 28.98 -33.11
C GLU A 15 6.20 29.12 -32.18
N GLN A 16 5.62 27.99 -31.71
CA GLN A 16 4.66 27.97 -30.61
C GLN A 16 5.42 27.94 -29.28
N LEU A 17 6.05 29.05 -28.94
CA LEU A 17 6.66 29.24 -27.63
C LEU A 17 5.52 29.46 -26.62
N ASN A 18 5.21 28.44 -25.82
CA ASN A 18 4.42 28.62 -24.61
C ASN A 18 5.12 29.67 -23.73
N GLU A 19 4.35 30.57 -23.12
CA GLU A 19 4.89 31.61 -22.25
C GLU A 19 5.83 31.01 -21.19
N PHE A 20 7.00 31.62 -21.03
CA PHE A 20 8.00 31.16 -20.07
C PHE A 20 7.44 31.22 -18.65
N ASN A 21 7.23 30.05 -18.06
CA ASN A 21 6.74 29.94 -16.69
C ASN A 21 7.92 29.68 -15.74
N VAL A 22 8.29 30.71 -14.98
CA VAL A 22 9.39 30.67 -14.00
C VAL A 22 9.18 29.56 -12.96
N ALA A 23 7.95 29.30 -12.52
CA ALA A 23 7.67 28.29 -11.51
C ALA A 23 7.93 26.86 -12.03
N ASN A 24 7.59 26.59 -13.30
CA ASN A 24 7.90 25.30 -13.92
C ASN A 24 9.42 25.16 -14.11
N TYR A 25 10.08 26.21 -14.59
CA TYR A 25 11.54 26.22 -14.76
C TYR A 25 12.29 25.90 -13.45
N LEU A 26 11.90 26.54 -12.35
CA LEU A 26 12.51 26.29 -11.04
C LEU A 26 12.20 24.88 -10.50
N ARG A 27 10.99 24.35 -10.75
CA ARG A 27 10.61 22.99 -10.35
C ARG A 27 11.43 21.93 -11.06
N ASP A 28 11.67 22.13 -12.35
CA ASP A 28 12.31 21.14 -13.21
C ASP A 28 13.86 21.26 -13.20
N LEU A 29 14.39 22.23 -12.45
CA LEU A 29 15.83 22.45 -12.35
C LEU A 29 16.51 21.25 -11.66
N PRO A 30 17.63 20.72 -12.20
CA PRO A 30 18.36 19.66 -11.55
C PRO A 30 18.93 20.15 -10.21
N CYS A 31 18.57 19.48 -9.12
CA CYS A 31 19.01 19.86 -7.77
C CYS A 31 20.48 19.52 -7.44
N GLY A 32 21.23 18.92 -8.37
CA GLY A 32 22.66 18.64 -8.22
C GLY A 32 23.02 17.53 -7.22
N LEU A 33 22.04 16.86 -6.61
CA LEU A 33 22.29 15.76 -5.67
C LEU A 33 22.60 14.44 -6.41
N SER A 34 23.58 13.69 -5.89
CA SER A 34 23.72 12.28 -6.28
C SER A 34 22.54 11.46 -5.77
N VAL A 35 22.28 10.30 -6.41
CA VAL A 35 21.23 9.36 -5.98
C VAL A 35 21.40 8.96 -4.51
N GLY A 36 22.64 8.76 -4.05
CA GLY A 36 22.95 8.41 -2.66
C GLY A 36 22.60 9.52 -1.68
N GLN A 37 22.96 10.77 -1.99
CA GLN A 37 22.63 11.94 -1.16
C GLN A 37 21.12 12.19 -1.13
N ALA A 38 20.45 12.14 -2.29
CA ALA A 38 19.00 12.28 -2.36
C ALA A 38 18.26 11.18 -1.56
N ALA A 39 18.77 9.95 -1.57
CA ALA A 39 18.23 8.86 -0.75
C ALA A 39 18.50 9.01 0.75
N HIS A 40 19.58 9.71 1.14
CA HIS A 40 19.85 10.01 2.54
C HIS A 40 18.93 11.12 3.06
N GLU A 41 18.83 12.23 2.31
CA GLU A 41 18.10 13.43 2.71
C GLU A 41 16.57 13.30 2.55
N ILE A 42 16.09 12.50 1.58
CA ILE A 42 14.66 12.41 1.22
C ILE A 42 14.14 10.97 1.44
N PRO A 43 13.52 10.65 2.60
CA PRO A 43 13.02 9.31 2.92
C PRO A 43 12.02 8.73 1.91
N LYS A 44 11.20 9.59 1.27
CA LYS A 44 10.26 9.19 0.22
C LYS A 44 10.96 8.74 -1.05
N TYR A 45 11.99 9.47 -1.49
CA TYR A 45 12.83 9.10 -2.63
C TYR A 45 13.48 7.74 -2.39
N ARG A 46 14.07 7.54 -1.20
CA ARG A 46 14.67 6.26 -0.80
C ARG A 46 13.68 5.09 -0.89
N SER A 47 12.49 5.26 -0.33
CA SER A 47 11.46 4.22 -0.35
C SER A 47 11.00 3.86 -1.78
N GLY A 48 10.83 4.88 -2.62
CA GLY A 48 10.50 4.71 -4.05
C GLY A 48 11.61 4.00 -4.82
N LEU A 49 12.86 4.41 -4.63
CA LEU A 49 14.02 3.79 -5.26
C LEU A 49 14.17 2.31 -4.85
N ILE A 50 14.04 2.00 -3.55
CA ILE A 50 14.06 0.61 -3.06
C ILE A 50 12.95 -0.19 -3.72
N ARG A 51 11.72 0.34 -3.82
CA ARG A 51 10.61 -0.36 -4.46
C ARG A 51 10.87 -0.63 -5.94
N ALA A 52 11.45 0.32 -6.66
CA ALA A 52 11.76 0.19 -8.08
C ALA A 52 12.87 -0.82 -8.37
N VAL A 53 13.89 -0.91 -7.50
CA VAL A 53 15.05 -1.78 -7.70
C VAL A 53 14.86 -3.17 -7.06
N LYS A 54 13.95 -3.30 -6.08
CA LYS A 54 13.71 -4.55 -5.37
C LYS A 54 13.14 -5.60 -6.32
N ARG A 55 13.88 -6.69 -6.51
CA ARG A 55 13.40 -7.89 -7.19
C ARG A 55 12.20 -8.46 -6.45
N THR A 56 11.04 -8.49 -7.09
CA THR A 56 9.88 -9.27 -6.66
C THR A 56 9.96 -10.65 -7.28
N ARG A 57 9.93 -11.70 -6.45
CA ARG A 57 9.59 -13.06 -6.92
C ARG A 57 8.08 -13.17 -6.88
N GLU A 58 7.48 -13.76 -7.89
CA GLU A 58 6.08 -14.19 -7.83
C GLU A 58 5.96 -15.13 -6.63
N LYS A 59 5.25 -14.68 -5.60
CA LYS A 59 4.73 -15.59 -4.60
C LYS A 59 3.45 -16.13 -5.21
N GLU A 60 3.39 -17.44 -5.45
CA GLU A 60 2.14 -18.13 -5.70
C GLU A 60 1.24 -17.91 -4.47
N THR A 61 0.41 -16.89 -4.53
CA THR A 61 -0.72 -16.73 -3.64
C THR A 61 -1.93 -17.21 -4.42
N ASN A 62 -2.61 -18.22 -3.91
CA ASN A 62 -3.88 -18.71 -4.48
C ASN A 62 -4.95 -17.63 -4.32
N PHE A 63 -4.92 -16.61 -5.17
CA PHE A 63 -6.00 -15.65 -5.29
C PHE A 63 -7.08 -16.29 -6.15
N VAL A 64 -8.26 -16.53 -5.56
CA VAL A 64 -9.46 -16.80 -6.34
C VAL A 64 -9.85 -15.48 -6.99
N GLU A 65 -9.46 -15.29 -8.24
CA GLU A 65 -9.87 -14.16 -9.06
C GLU A 65 -11.38 -14.30 -9.35
N ARG A 66 -12.22 -13.57 -8.60
CA ARG A 66 -13.63 -13.40 -8.99
C ARG A 66 -13.64 -12.41 -10.15
N GLN A 67 -13.75 -12.91 -11.38
CA GLN A 67 -14.19 -12.08 -12.50
C GLN A 67 -15.59 -11.58 -12.18
N ASN A 68 -15.78 -10.27 -11.94
CA ASN A 68 -17.11 -9.66 -11.99
C ASN A 68 -17.03 -8.24 -12.55
N ASN A 69 -17.41 -8.11 -13.82
CA ASN A 69 -17.81 -6.88 -14.50
C ASN A 69 -19.17 -6.37 -13.97
N SER A 70 -19.24 -6.05 -12.69
CA SER A 70 -20.44 -5.41 -12.11
C SER A 70 -20.07 -4.65 -10.84
N ALA A 71 -20.33 -3.34 -10.88
CA ALA A 71 -19.90 -2.32 -9.92
C ALA A 71 -20.58 -2.39 -8.54
N ASP A 72 -21.02 -3.57 -8.10
CA ASP A 72 -21.79 -3.75 -6.85
C ASP A 72 -21.41 -5.03 -6.07
N SER A 73 -20.21 -5.60 -6.26
CA SER A 73 -19.82 -6.89 -5.65
C SER A 73 -18.63 -6.88 -4.68
N ASP A 74 -18.14 -5.71 -4.26
CA ASP A 74 -16.97 -5.60 -3.36
C ASP A 74 -17.30 -5.64 -1.86
N GLN A 75 -18.47 -6.13 -1.46
CA GLN A 75 -18.74 -6.39 -0.05
C GLN A 75 -18.14 -7.74 0.38
N THR A 76 -16.96 -7.67 1.00
CA THR A 76 -16.36 -8.81 1.69
C THR A 76 -16.92 -8.90 3.11
N THR A 77 -17.65 -9.98 3.41
CA THR A 77 -18.17 -10.25 4.75
C THR A 77 -17.17 -11.12 5.52
N ALA A 78 -16.82 -10.71 6.75
CA ALA A 78 -15.95 -11.51 7.61
C ALA A 78 -16.62 -12.83 8.01
N ALA A 79 -15.89 -13.94 7.90
CA ALA A 79 -16.33 -15.24 8.39
C ALA A 79 -16.30 -15.23 9.92
N ARG A 80 -17.48 -15.26 10.55
CA ARG A 80 -17.62 -15.32 12.02
C ARG A 80 -18.15 -16.67 12.44
N CYS A 81 -17.65 -17.19 13.55
CA CYS A 81 -18.20 -18.35 14.22
C CYS A 81 -18.28 -18.12 15.73
N GLU A 82 -19.18 -18.83 16.39
CA GLU A 82 -19.17 -18.95 17.84
C GLU A 82 -18.34 -20.18 18.20
N LEU A 83 -17.36 -19.98 19.09
CA LEU A 83 -16.52 -21.03 19.62
C LEU A 83 -16.40 -20.88 21.13
N TYR A 84 -16.05 -21.96 21.82
CA TYR A 84 -15.81 -21.91 23.26
C TYR A 84 -14.33 -21.72 23.55
N VAL A 85 -13.99 -20.71 24.35
CA VAL A 85 -12.67 -20.59 24.98
C VAL A 85 -12.84 -20.95 26.45
N GLY A 86 -12.36 -22.13 26.84
CA GLY A 86 -12.69 -22.70 28.14
C GLY A 86 -14.17 -23.07 28.22
N ARG A 87 -14.94 -22.36 29.05
CA ARG A 87 -16.40 -22.54 29.20
C ARG A 87 -17.22 -21.35 28.68
N GLU A 88 -16.55 -20.32 28.16
CA GLU A 88 -17.20 -19.08 27.70
C GLU A 88 -17.40 -19.11 26.17
N PRO A 89 -18.62 -18.90 25.66
CA PRO A 89 -18.88 -18.78 24.23
C PRO A 89 -18.42 -17.41 23.70
N ILE A 90 -17.56 -17.41 22.68
CA ILE A 90 -16.95 -16.23 22.08
C ILE A 90 -17.22 -16.20 20.57
N SER A 91 -17.62 -15.03 20.05
CA SER A 91 -17.65 -14.78 18.61
C SER A 91 -16.24 -14.49 18.10
N ALA A 92 -15.72 -15.37 17.24
CA ALA A 92 -14.41 -15.25 16.64
C ALA A 92 -14.51 -14.99 15.13
N VAL A 93 -13.52 -14.28 14.59
CA VAL A 93 -13.32 -14.14 13.15
C VAL A 93 -12.36 -15.22 12.68
N ILE A 94 -12.77 -16.00 11.68
CA ILE A 94 -11.93 -17.04 11.08
C ILE A 94 -11.06 -16.37 10.02
N ASP A 95 -9.75 -16.36 10.24
CA ASP A 95 -8.75 -15.84 9.32
C ASP A 95 -7.75 -16.94 8.96
N SER A 96 -7.90 -17.52 7.76
CA SER A 96 -6.97 -18.53 7.25
C SER A 96 -5.62 -17.94 6.81
N GLY A 97 -5.54 -16.61 6.66
CA GLY A 97 -4.30 -15.90 6.36
C GLY A 97 -3.47 -15.56 7.59
N ALA A 98 -4.03 -15.72 8.80
CA ALA A 98 -3.31 -15.50 10.04
C ALA A 98 -2.35 -16.67 10.34
N ALA A 99 -1.11 -16.34 10.74
CA ALA A 99 -0.13 -17.34 11.15
C ALA A 99 -0.42 -17.94 12.55
N THR A 100 -1.20 -17.26 13.37
CA THR A 100 -1.55 -17.69 14.73
C THR A 100 -2.86 -17.06 15.20
N SER A 101 -3.52 -17.69 16.18
CA SER A 101 -4.71 -17.15 16.83
C SER A 101 -4.33 -16.01 17.78
N ILE A 102 -5.06 -14.90 17.71
CA ILE A 102 -4.80 -13.70 18.51
C ILE A 102 -6.08 -13.32 19.24
N ILE A 103 -5.96 -12.93 20.51
CA ILE A 103 -7.05 -12.33 21.28
C ILE A 103 -6.71 -10.92 21.72
N THR A 104 -7.73 -10.10 21.93
CA THR A 104 -7.54 -8.74 22.45
C THR A 104 -7.23 -8.76 23.96
N LYS A 105 -6.55 -7.72 24.45
CA LYS A 105 -6.27 -7.56 25.88
C LYS A 105 -7.56 -7.51 26.72
N SER A 106 -8.64 -6.95 26.19
CA SER A 106 -9.93 -6.89 26.86
C SER A 106 -10.55 -8.28 27.00
N LEU A 107 -10.55 -9.08 25.93
CA LEU A 107 -11.06 -10.45 25.95
C LEU A 107 -10.25 -11.33 26.91
N MET A 108 -8.92 -11.24 26.88
CA MET A 108 -8.04 -11.92 27.83
C MET A 108 -8.44 -11.65 29.29
N LYS A 109 -8.66 -10.38 29.63
CA LYS A 109 -9.06 -9.97 30.98
C LYS A 109 -10.45 -10.48 31.35
N GLN A 110 -11.41 -10.42 30.42
CA GLN A 110 -12.77 -10.92 30.63
C GLN A 110 -12.77 -12.44 30.91
N LEU A 111 -11.91 -13.19 30.22
CA LEU A 111 -11.74 -14.62 30.41
C LEU A 111 -10.87 -14.98 31.64
N GLY A 112 -10.32 -13.99 32.34
CA GLY A 112 -9.49 -14.21 33.52
C GLY A 112 -8.10 -14.80 33.22
N TYR A 113 -7.64 -14.74 31.97
CA TYR A 113 -6.33 -15.26 31.60
C TYR A 113 -5.19 -14.27 31.91
N GLN A 114 -4.02 -14.83 32.20
CA GLN A 114 -2.78 -14.09 32.41
C GLN A 114 -1.77 -14.45 31.32
N ILE A 115 -0.85 -13.52 31.06
CA ILE A 115 0.26 -13.77 30.14
C ILE A 115 1.24 -14.72 30.82
N ASN A 116 1.42 -15.90 30.23
CA ASN A 116 2.30 -16.94 30.74
C ASN A 116 3.76 -16.66 30.34
N GLN A 117 3.98 -16.06 29.17
CA GLN A 117 5.32 -15.81 28.63
C GLN A 117 5.37 -14.50 27.80
N PRO A 118 6.52 -13.79 27.80
CA PRO A 118 6.71 -12.65 26.91
C PRO A 118 6.73 -13.09 25.44
N SER A 119 6.23 -12.24 24.55
CA SER A 119 6.20 -12.51 23.11
C SER A 119 7.06 -11.50 22.35
N ASN A 120 7.88 -12.00 21.42
CA ASN A 120 8.62 -11.19 20.46
C ASN A 120 7.86 -11.01 19.13
N MET A 121 6.60 -11.47 19.05
CA MET A 121 5.79 -11.43 17.84
C MET A 121 5.40 -10.00 17.47
N VAL A 122 5.59 -9.66 16.19
CA VAL A 122 5.10 -8.41 15.58
C VAL A 122 3.98 -8.77 14.62
N ILE A 123 2.77 -8.31 14.94
CA ILE A 123 1.57 -8.49 14.14
C ILE A 123 1.56 -7.38 13.08
N VAL A 124 1.43 -7.78 11.81
CA VAL A 124 1.21 -6.85 10.70
C VAL A 124 -0.24 -6.97 10.30
N THR A 125 -1.05 -5.95 10.60
CA THR A 125 -2.47 -5.94 10.25
C THR A 125 -2.65 -5.70 8.74
N ALA A 126 -3.83 -6.02 8.20
CA ALA A 126 -4.13 -5.87 6.76
C ALA A 126 -3.93 -4.44 6.24
N ASN A 127 -4.08 -3.42 7.11
CA ASN A 127 -3.79 -2.02 6.79
C ASN A 127 -2.29 -1.64 6.84
N GLY A 128 -1.39 -2.61 7.07
CA GLY A 128 0.05 -2.42 7.14
C GLY A 128 0.60 -1.93 8.49
N THR A 129 -0.25 -1.73 9.50
CA THR A 129 0.19 -1.32 10.84
C THR A 129 0.94 -2.45 11.53
N ARG A 130 2.04 -2.12 12.22
CA ARG A 130 2.85 -3.08 12.97
C ARG A 130 2.63 -2.91 14.46
N VAL A 131 2.14 -3.95 15.13
CA VAL A 131 1.85 -3.93 16.57
C VAL A 131 2.56 -5.11 17.24
N ARG A 132 3.22 -4.89 18.39
CA ARG A 132 3.83 -5.98 19.15
C ARG A 132 2.78 -6.70 20.00
N ALA A 133 2.85 -8.03 20.02
CA ALA A 133 2.07 -8.82 20.95
C ALA A 133 2.52 -8.56 22.39
N LEU A 134 1.57 -8.60 23.33
CA LEU A 134 1.87 -8.40 24.76
C LEU A 134 2.54 -9.64 25.38
N GLY A 135 2.20 -10.82 24.89
CA GLY A 135 2.66 -12.09 25.42
C GLY A 135 1.89 -13.27 24.84
N VAL A 136 2.20 -14.45 25.36
CA VAL A 136 1.51 -15.71 25.08
C VAL A 136 0.75 -16.13 26.34
N ILE A 137 -0.47 -16.62 26.14
CA ILE A 137 -1.34 -17.20 27.16
C ILE A 137 -1.31 -18.71 26.96
#